data_AF-A0AAW2CH72-F1
#
_entry.id   AF-A0AAW2CH72-F1
#
_cell.length_a   1.000
_cell.length_b   1.000
_cell.length_c   1.000
_cell.angle_alpha   90.00
_cell.angle_beta   90.00
_cell.angle_gamma   90.00
#
_symmetry.space_group_name_H-M   'P 1'
#
loop_
_entity.id
_entity.type
_entity.pdbx_description
1 polymer ?
#
loop_
_entity_poly.entity_id
_entity_poly.type
_entity_poly.pdbx_seq_one_letter_code
_entity_poly.pdbx_strand_id
1 'polypeptide(L)'
;MNSMRAKPSRGSSKASTAMRTVRGSKAACDGQTNIDLQPICGRPLGLEFSISTNQLYVADVYFGLSVAGPKEGLQPNSPTVNASVAVTNNDKTGSSLKYDIRTKPVTELVTGLSGAAGTTVSALGDFVLVSEYIGKRIRRFWLTGAKRNTTETFISFRGNPDNIKRAANGDFWVAVNTIKSSTQDTVPIRVRIDPFGTVQTVSLENEYNTTKISEAQEYLGRIYIGSPTTNFVGVYRLI
;
A
#
# COMPACT_ATOMS: atom_id res chain seq x y z
N MET A 1 4.46 -36.48 -28.29
CA MET A 1 5.14 -35.71 -27.23
C MET A 1 5.88 -34.55 -27.88
N ASN A 2 5.25 -33.38 -27.99
CA ASN A 2 5.87 -32.19 -28.56
C ASN A 2 6.05 -31.15 -27.45
N SER A 3 7.31 -30.96 -27.05
CA SER A 3 7.78 -29.83 -26.27
C SER A 3 7.79 -28.59 -27.17
N MET A 4 6.89 -27.63 -26.93
CA MET A 4 6.99 -26.30 -27.54
C MET A 4 7.65 -25.34 -26.56
N ARG A 5 8.92 -25.09 -26.86
CA ARG A 5 9.77 -24.00 -26.40
C ARG A 5 9.20 -22.68 -26.94
N ALA A 6 8.76 -21.77 -26.08
CA ALA A 6 8.44 -20.40 -26.51
C ALA A 6 9.75 -19.59 -26.62
N LYS A 7 10.05 -19.09 -27.84
CA LYS A 7 11.12 -18.11 -28.10
C LYS A 7 10.71 -16.73 -27.56
N PRO A 8 11.66 -15.91 -27.09
CA PRO A 8 11.37 -14.55 -26.64
C PRO A 8 11.15 -13.62 -27.84
N SER A 9 9.98 -12.98 -27.90
CA SER A 9 9.71 -11.87 -28.82
C SER A 9 10.44 -10.62 -28.34
N ARG A 10 11.28 -10.06 -29.23
CA ARG A 10 11.94 -8.77 -29.05
C ARG A 10 10.91 -7.64 -28.94
N GLY A 11 11.18 -6.67 -28.08
CA GLY A 11 10.60 -5.33 -28.17
C GLY A 11 9.61 -4.96 -27.07
N SER A 12 10.04 -4.93 -25.82
CA SER A 12 9.52 -3.94 -24.87
C SER A 12 10.72 -3.24 -24.25
N SER A 13 10.78 -1.93 -24.43
CA SER A 13 11.73 -1.07 -23.74
C SER A 13 11.58 -1.35 -22.24
N LYS A 14 12.60 -1.98 -21.66
CA LYS A 14 12.73 -2.08 -20.21
C LYS A 14 12.86 -0.64 -19.69
N ALA A 15 11.77 -0.05 -19.25
CA ALA A 15 11.82 1.04 -18.29
C ALA A 15 12.26 0.40 -16.96
N SER A 16 13.55 0.06 -16.86
CA SER A 16 14.18 -0.23 -15.59
C SER A 16 14.34 1.10 -14.88
N THR A 17 13.32 1.51 -14.13
CA THR A 17 13.46 2.58 -13.15
C THR A 17 14.33 2.02 -12.03
N ALA A 18 15.64 2.21 -12.15
CA ALA A 18 16.58 1.92 -11.07
C ALA A 18 16.34 2.98 -9.99
N MET A 19 15.75 2.57 -8.89
CA MET A 19 15.66 3.41 -7.71
C MET A 19 17.05 3.43 -7.06
N ARG A 20 17.77 4.54 -7.17
CA ARG A 20 19.07 4.71 -6.51
C ARG A 20 18.82 5.08 -5.05
N THR A 21 18.60 4.09 -4.18
CA THR A 21 18.65 4.31 -2.73
C THR A 21 20.10 4.52 -2.28
N VAL A 22 20.23 5.44 -1.34
CA VAL A 22 21.47 6.09 -0.92
C VAL A 22 22.13 5.26 0.21
N ARG A 23 23.44 5.01 0.08
CA ARG A 23 24.43 4.34 0.98
C ARG A 23 24.77 2.86 0.72
N GLY A 24 23.86 2.00 0.27
CA GLY A 24 24.17 0.61 -0.09
C GLY A 24 24.60 0.44 -1.56
N SER A 25 25.48 -0.52 -1.87
CA SER A 25 25.68 -0.91 -3.27
C SER A 25 24.52 -1.82 -3.69
N LYS A 26 24.08 -1.71 -4.96
CA LYS A 26 23.07 -2.61 -5.53
C LYS A 26 23.41 -4.08 -5.25
N ALA A 27 24.69 -4.45 -5.43
CA ALA A 27 25.18 -5.80 -5.17
C ALA A 27 25.02 -6.26 -3.72
N ALA A 28 25.05 -5.34 -2.75
CA ALA A 28 24.89 -5.66 -1.32
C ALA A 28 23.41 -5.82 -0.91
N CYS A 29 22.48 -5.20 -1.63
CA CYS A 29 21.06 -5.16 -1.28
C CYS A 29 20.17 -6.05 -2.15
N ASP A 30 20.62 -6.42 -3.36
CA ASP A 30 19.86 -7.27 -4.28
C ASP A 30 19.57 -8.65 -3.66
N GLY A 31 18.28 -9.01 -3.56
CA GLY A 31 17.83 -10.30 -3.06
C GLY A 31 17.95 -10.48 -1.53
N GLN A 32 18.30 -9.44 -0.79
CA GLN A 32 18.47 -9.54 0.65
C GLN A 32 17.13 -9.48 1.41
N THR A 33 16.96 -10.38 2.37
CA THR A 33 15.79 -10.43 3.28
C THR A 33 16.16 -10.11 4.74
N ASN A 34 17.45 -9.98 5.05
CA ASN A 34 17.92 -9.64 6.40
C ASN A 34 17.39 -8.27 6.85
N ILE A 35 16.67 -8.27 7.98
CA ILE A 35 16.07 -7.08 8.58
C ILE A 35 17.12 -6.05 9.04
N ASP A 36 18.30 -6.50 9.44
CA ASP A 36 19.38 -5.64 9.94
C ASP A 36 19.99 -4.77 8.84
N LEU A 37 19.78 -5.16 7.58
CA LEU A 37 20.25 -4.40 6.42
C LEU A 37 19.22 -3.38 5.93
N GLN A 38 17.99 -3.37 6.46
CA GLN A 38 16.96 -2.41 6.04
C GLN A 38 17.33 -0.95 6.31
N PRO A 39 18.02 -0.56 7.40
CA PRO A 39 18.53 0.80 7.55
C PRO A 39 19.53 1.24 6.47
N ILE A 40 20.17 0.29 5.79
CA ILE A 40 21.19 0.52 4.75
C ILE A 40 20.57 0.42 3.35
N CYS A 41 19.72 -0.58 3.14
CA CYS A 41 19.13 -0.93 1.84
C CYS A 41 17.76 -0.28 1.61
N GLY A 42 17.10 0.18 2.67
CA GLY A 42 15.72 0.65 2.66
C GLY A 42 14.71 -0.47 2.90
N ARG A 43 13.46 -0.07 3.08
CA ARG A 43 12.27 -0.93 3.07
C ARG A 43 11.08 -0.13 2.56
N PRO A 44 10.86 -0.10 1.22
CA PRO A 44 9.67 0.48 0.63
C PRO A 44 8.41 -0.24 1.13
N LEU A 45 7.45 0.52 1.68
CA LEU A 45 6.13 0.00 2.06
C LEU A 45 5.01 0.52 1.15
N GLY A 46 5.26 1.60 0.41
CA GLY A 46 4.31 2.17 -0.53
C GLY A 46 4.99 2.56 -1.83
N LEU A 47 4.39 2.16 -2.95
CA LEU A 47 4.77 2.55 -4.30
C LEU A 47 3.54 3.08 -5.01
N GLU A 48 3.70 4.17 -5.75
CA GLU A 48 2.63 4.73 -6.58
C GLU A 48 3.23 5.42 -7.82
N PHE A 49 2.70 5.09 -9.00
CA PHE A 49 3.17 5.69 -10.25
C PHE A 49 2.22 6.77 -10.73
N SER A 50 2.74 7.98 -10.89
CA SER A 50 2.00 9.09 -11.49
C SER A 50 2.14 9.05 -13.00
N ILE A 51 1.06 8.67 -13.68
CA ILE A 51 0.99 8.63 -15.14
C ILE A 51 1.18 10.03 -15.74
N SER A 52 0.64 11.07 -15.11
CA SER A 52 0.70 12.45 -15.64
C SER A 52 2.09 13.05 -15.59
N THR A 53 2.89 12.71 -14.59
CA THR A 53 4.26 13.22 -14.43
C THR A 53 5.34 12.24 -14.86
N ASN A 54 4.97 10.99 -15.17
CA ASN A 54 5.89 9.89 -15.47
C ASN A 54 6.93 9.69 -14.34
N GLN A 55 6.45 9.71 -13.09
CA GLN A 55 7.27 9.60 -11.88
C GLN A 55 6.75 8.48 -10.98
N LEU A 56 7.69 7.75 -10.38
CA LEU A 56 7.42 6.75 -9.34
C LEU A 56 7.67 7.36 -7.97
N TYR A 57 6.64 7.40 -7.13
CA TYR A 57 6.72 7.82 -5.74
C TYR A 57 6.93 6.59 -4.86
N VAL A 58 7.85 6.70 -3.91
CA VAL A 58 8.21 5.62 -3.01
C VAL A 58 8.26 6.10 -1.58
N ALA A 59 7.47 5.47 -0.72
CA ALA A 59 7.49 5.66 0.72
C ALA A 59 8.29 4.52 1.36
N ASP A 60 9.44 4.88 1.94
CA ASP A 60 10.38 3.97 2.58
C ASP A 60 10.46 4.23 4.09
N VAL A 61 10.51 3.16 4.90
CA VAL A 61 10.53 3.27 6.36
C VAL A 61 11.79 3.95 6.91
N TYR A 62 12.91 3.88 6.19
CA TYR A 62 14.20 4.43 6.62
C TYR A 62 14.57 5.69 5.85
N PHE A 63 14.06 5.85 4.63
CA PHE A 63 14.41 6.97 3.74
C PHE A 63 13.27 7.96 3.48
N GLY A 64 12.08 7.73 4.04
CA GLY A 64 10.92 8.61 3.88
C GLY A 64 10.37 8.60 2.46
N LEU A 65 9.84 9.74 2.01
CA LEU A 65 9.27 9.88 0.67
C LEU A 65 10.35 10.24 -0.35
N SER A 66 10.41 9.49 -1.44
CA SER A 66 11.33 9.72 -2.55
C SER A 66 10.62 9.60 -3.90
N VAL A 67 11.19 10.23 -4.93
CA VAL A 67 10.63 10.25 -6.29
C VAL A 67 11.71 9.82 -7.28
N ALA A 68 11.41 8.78 -8.07
CA ALA A 68 12.25 8.31 -9.17
C ALA A 68 11.61 8.69 -10.52
N GLY A 69 12.42 9.22 -11.45
CA GLY A 69 11.97 9.62 -12.79
C GLY A 69 13.00 10.48 -13.53
N PRO A 70 12.71 10.95 -14.76
CA PRO A 70 13.65 11.72 -15.60
C PRO A 70 14.15 13.03 -14.99
N LYS A 71 13.48 13.51 -13.94
CA LYS A 71 13.84 14.66 -13.12
C LYS A 71 13.94 14.17 -11.68
N GLU A 72 15.12 13.66 -11.31
CA GLU A 72 15.36 13.12 -9.97
C GLU A 72 15.30 14.23 -8.91
N GLY A 73 14.69 13.92 -7.77
CA GLY A 73 14.68 14.77 -6.59
C GLY A 73 14.37 13.94 -5.36
N LEU A 74 15.35 13.83 -4.45
CA LEU A 74 15.15 13.33 -3.09
C LEU A 74 14.59 14.46 -2.22
N GLN A 75 13.54 14.18 -1.42
CA GLN A 75 13.09 14.88 -0.19
C GLN A 75 11.59 14.59 0.08
N PRO A 76 11.07 14.65 1.32
CA PRO A 76 11.71 14.94 2.61
C PRO A 76 11.79 13.73 3.58
N ASN A 77 12.58 13.90 4.64
CA ASN A 77 12.65 13.01 5.81
C ASN A 77 11.35 13.06 6.61
N SER A 78 10.27 12.44 6.11
CA SER A 78 9.09 12.19 6.94
C SER A 78 9.40 11.01 7.85
N PRO A 79 9.30 11.16 9.19
CA PRO A 79 9.54 10.06 10.10
C PRO A 79 8.48 8.98 9.89
N THR A 80 8.93 7.79 9.53
CA THR A 80 8.13 6.57 9.42
C THR A 80 8.51 5.63 10.54
N VAL A 81 7.52 5.04 11.20
CA VAL A 81 7.73 4.07 12.30
C VAL A 81 7.65 2.65 11.73
N ASN A 82 8.48 1.75 12.24
CA ASN A 82 8.38 0.34 11.87
C ASN A 82 7.01 -0.24 12.28
N ALA A 83 6.33 -0.91 11.34
CA ALA A 83 4.98 -1.44 11.55
C ALA A 83 4.88 -2.43 12.73
N SER A 84 5.88 -3.30 12.95
CA SER A 84 5.82 -4.26 14.07
C SER A 84 5.96 -3.57 15.44
N VAL A 85 6.76 -2.50 15.49
CA VAL A 85 6.92 -1.66 16.69
C VAL A 85 5.63 -0.89 16.96
N ALA A 86 5.03 -0.29 15.93
CA ALA A 86 3.76 0.44 16.04
C ALA A 86 2.63 -0.46 16.57
N VAL A 87 2.52 -1.70 16.06
CA VAL A 87 1.51 -2.67 16.50
C VAL A 87 1.75 -3.09 17.95
N THR A 88 2.98 -3.43 18.33
CA THR A 88 3.32 -3.84 19.71
C THR A 88 3.02 -2.73 20.72
N ASN A 89 3.27 -1.47 20.34
CA ASN A 89 3.06 -0.31 21.20
C ASN A 89 1.62 0.22 21.16
N ASN A 90 0.71 -0.41 20.42
CA ASN A 90 -0.66 0.06 20.23
C ASN A 90 -0.69 1.54 19.77
N ASP A 91 0.16 1.87 18.80
CA ASP A 91 0.42 3.25 18.37
C ASP A 91 -0.82 3.91 17.77
N LYS A 92 -1.09 5.14 18.23
CA LYS A 92 -2.21 6.00 17.82
C LYS A 92 -1.75 7.38 17.38
N THR A 93 -0.45 7.55 17.13
CA THR A 93 0.16 8.83 16.75
C THR A 93 0.29 9.03 15.25
N GLY A 94 -0.13 8.05 14.43
CA GLY A 94 0.02 8.09 12.98
C GLY A 94 -0.66 9.31 12.34
N SER A 95 -0.09 9.77 11.23
CA SER A 95 -0.62 10.88 10.44
C SER A 95 -0.71 10.57 8.95
N SER A 96 -1.63 11.26 8.26
CA SER A 96 -1.73 11.26 6.80
C SER A 96 -1.21 12.59 6.28
N LEU A 97 -0.27 12.53 5.34
CA LEU A 97 0.44 13.69 4.84
C LEU A 97 0.07 13.94 3.36
N LYS A 98 -0.02 15.20 2.99
CA LYS A 98 -0.09 15.68 1.62
C LYS A 98 1.25 16.30 1.24
N TYR A 99 1.82 15.86 0.13
CA TYR A 99 2.99 16.49 -0.47
C TYR A 99 2.59 17.23 -1.75
N ASP A 100 2.87 18.53 -1.82
CA ASP A 100 2.67 19.31 -3.05
C ASP A 100 3.95 19.27 -3.90
N ILE A 101 3.86 18.59 -5.03
CA ILE A 101 5.02 18.35 -5.91
C ILE A 101 5.54 19.63 -6.59
N ARG A 102 4.70 20.66 -6.72
CA ARG A 102 5.03 21.93 -7.38
C ARG A 102 5.71 22.88 -6.40
N THR A 103 5.12 23.02 -5.22
CA THR A 103 5.58 23.99 -4.21
C THR A 103 6.55 23.38 -3.21
N LYS A 104 6.61 22.05 -3.12
CA LYS A 104 7.42 21.22 -2.20
C LYS A 104 7.04 21.18 -0.70
N PRO A 105 6.00 21.84 -0.15
CA PRO A 105 5.62 21.68 1.24
C PRO A 105 4.94 20.32 1.49
N VAL A 106 5.11 19.84 2.71
CA VAL A 106 4.33 18.76 3.32
C VAL A 106 3.29 19.39 4.23
N THR A 107 2.04 18.96 4.09
CA THR A 107 0.93 19.37 4.96
C THR A 107 0.35 18.15 5.63
N GLU A 108 0.15 18.20 6.94
CA GLU A 108 -0.55 17.16 7.67
C GLU A 108 -2.06 17.30 7.46
N LEU A 109 -2.70 16.26 6.93
CA LEU A 109 -4.14 16.24 6.65
C LEU A 109 -4.94 15.78 7.88
N VAL A 110 -4.46 14.74 8.55
CA VAL A 110 -5.11 14.17 9.73
C VAL A 110 -4.08 13.48 10.61
N THR A 111 -4.22 13.62 11.93
CA THR A 111 -3.39 12.99 12.96
C THR A 111 -4.20 12.00 13.81
N GLY A 112 -3.55 11.35 14.77
CA GLY A 112 -4.24 10.47 15.71
C GLY A 112 -4.77 9.20 15.03
N LEU A 113 -4.09 8.72 13.98
CA LEU A 113 -4.42 7.46 13.29
C LEU A 113 -3.82 6.29 14.08
N SER A 114 -4.65 5.29 14.36
CA SER A 114 -4.32 4.05 15.04
C SER A 114 -3.74 3.03 14.08
N GLY A 115 -2.41 3.01 13.98
CA GLY A 115 -1.68 2.18 13.02
C GLY A 115 -2.04 2.54 11.58
N ALA A 116 -1.80 3.78 11.17
CA ALA A 116 -2.00 4.22 9.78
C ALA A 116 -1.22 3.30 8.82
N ALA A 117 -1.93 2.60 7.93
CA ALA A 117 -1.33 1.59 7.06
C ALA A 117 -1.37 2.00 5.58
N GLY A 118 -2.58 2.16 5.04
CA GLY A 118 -2.82 2.53 3.65
C GLY A 118 -3.53 3.85 3.52
N THR A 119 -3.32 4.52 2.40
CA THR A 119 -4.04 5.76 2.04
C THR A 119 -4.40 5.76 0.56
N THR A 120 -5.57 6.29 0.22
CA THR A 120 -5.96 6.51 -1.18
C THR A 120 -6.90 7.69 -1.31
N VAL A 121 -6.80 8.41 -2.44
CA VAL A 121 -7.70 9.53 -2.78
C VAL A 121 -8.92 8.99 -3.51
N SER A 122 -10.09 9.62 -3.37
CA SER A 122 -11.26 9.30 -4.19
C SER A 122 -11.02 9.62 -5.68
N ALA A 123 -11.86 9.10 -6.57
CA ALA A 123 -11.75 9.39 -8.00
C ALA A 123 -11.94 10.88 -8.33
N LEU A 124 -12.78 11.57 -7.57
CA LEU A 124 -13.09 13.00 -7.77
C LEU A 124 -12.16 13.93 -6.97
N GLY A 125 -11.27 13.39 -6.13
CA GLY A 125 -10.38 14.20 -5.28
C GLY A 125 -11.09 14.96 -4.16
N ASP A 126 -12.33 14.56 -3.83
CA ASP A 126 -13.17 15.18 -2.80
C ASP A 126 -12.92 14.63 -1.39
N PHE A 127 -12.33 13.44 -1.26
CA PHE A 127 -11.90 12.87 0.03
C PHE A 127 -10.70 11.95 -0.08
N VAL A 128 -10.07 11.67 1.07
CA VAL A 128 -9.03 10.66 1.27
C VAL A 128 -9.54 9.58 2.22
N LEU A 129 -9.26 8.33 1.91
CA LEU A 129 -9.45 7.20 2.81
C LEU A 129 -8.12 6.77 3.39
N VAL A 130 -8.10 6.50 4.70
CA VAL A 130 -6.93 5.98 5.42
C VAL A 130 -7.34 4.76 6.22
N SER A 131 -6.66 3.63 6.00
CA SER A 131 -6.86 2.43 6.82
C SER A 131 -6.06 2.53 8.12
N GLU A 132 -6.73 2.25 9.22
CA GLU A 132 -6.17 2.16 10.56
C GLU A 132 -6.09 0.68 10.94
N TYR A 133 -4.90 0.10 10.79
CA TYR A 133 -4.63 -1.31 11.06
C TYR A 133 -5.00 -1.69 12.49
N ILE A 134 -4.51 -0.92 13.46
CA ILE A 134 -4.78 -1.16 14.89
C ILE A 134 -6.22 -0.74 15.23
N GLY A 135 -6.68 0.38 14.67
CA GLY A 135 -8.03 0.90 14.87
C GLY A 135 -9.15 0.07 14.22
N LYS A 136 -8.79 -0.93 13.39
CA LYS A 136 -9.69 -1.84 12.67
C LYS A 136 -10.78 -1.12 11.87
N ARG A 137 -10.43 -0.03 11.21
CA ARG A 137 -11.38 0.81 10.46
C ARG A 137 -10.70 1.53 9.31
N ILE A 138 -11.51 2.09 8.41
CA ILE A 138 -11.08 3.11 7.46
C ILE A 138 -11.72 4.43 7.85
N ARG A 139 -10.89 5.48 7.96
CA ARG A 139 -11.36 6.85 8.12
C ARG A 139 -11.45 7.55 6.78
N ARG A 140 -12.45 8.41 6.63
CA ARG A 140 -12.62 9.33 5.50
C ARG A 140 -12.36 10.75 5.96
N PHE A 141 -11.45 11.42 5.28
CA PHE A 141 -11.14 12.84 5.45
C PHE A 141 -11.60 13.62 4.22
N TRP A 142 -12.49 14.59 4.42
CA TRP A 142 -13.07 15.38 3.33
C TRP A 142 -12.13 16.52 2.91
N LEU A 143 -11.72 16.54 1.64
CA LEU A 143 -10.85 17.56 1.06
C LEU A 143 -11.63 18.78 0.54
N THR A 144 -12.86 18.54 0.09
CA THR A 144 -13.73 19.56 -0.53
C THR A 144 -15.19 19.39 -0.06
N GLY A 145 -16.08 20.27 -0.54
CA GLY A 145 -17.51 20.23 -0.22
C GLY A 145 -17.87 20.74 1.18
N ALA A 146 -19.14 20.57 1.56
CA ALA A 146 -19.69 21.09 2.82
C ALA A 146 -19.05 20.46 4.07
N LYS A 147 -18.51 19.25 3.93
CA LYS A 147 -17.80 18.52 5.00
C LYS A 147 -16.29 18.78 5.01
N ARG A 148 -15.76 19.71 4.20
CA ARG A 148 -14.32 19.95 4.07
C ARG A 148 -13.63 20.08 5.44
N ASN A 149 -12.46 19.45 5.57
CA ASN A 149 -11.64 19.37 6.79
C ASN A 149 -12.28 18.60 7.96
N THR A 150 -13.34 17.83 7.72
CA THR A 150 -13.89 16.92 8.72
C THR A 150 -13.45 15.49 8.47
N THR A 151 -13.46 14.68 9.53
CA THR A 151 -13.16 13.25 9.48
C THR A 151 -14.36 12.45 9.98
N GLU A 152 -14.62 11.30 9.36
CA GLU A 152 -15.61 10.33 9.81
C GLU A 152 -15.11 8.89 9.63
N THR A 153 -15.67 7.94 10.38
CA THR A 153 -15.46 6.51 10.09
C THR A 153 -16.23 6.17 8.82
N PHE A 154 -15.51 5.67 7.80
CA PHE A 154 -16.13 5.18 6.58
C PHE A 154 -16.67 3.76 6.76
N ILE A 155 -15.85 2.88 7.34
CA ILE A 155 -16.20 1.49 7.60
C ILE A 155 -15.35 0.92 8.75
N SER A 156 -15.89 -0.04 9.50
CA SER A 156 -15.19 -0.78 10.55
C SER A 156 -15.10 -2.27 10.20
N PHE A 157 -14.05 -2.92 10.66
CA PHE A 157 -13.75 -4.33 10.40
C PHE A 157 -13.63 -5.14 11.69
N ARG A 158 -13.87 -6.45 11.59
CA ARG A 158 -13.45 -7.39 12.65
C ARG A 158 -11.94 -7.64 12.62
N GLY A 159 -11.37 -7.68 11.41
CA GLY A 159 -9.93 -7.82 11.16
C GLY A 159 -9.18 -6.50 11.08
N ASN A 160 -7.90 -6.58 10.77
CA ASN A 160 -6.99 -5.45 10.61
C ASN A 160 -6.87 -5.09 9.11
N PRO A 161 -7.38 -3.92 8.68
CA PRO A 161 -7.19 -3.44 7.31
C PRO A 161 -5.76 -2.91 7.12
N ASP A 162 -5.14 -3.28 6.01
CA ASP A 162 -3.79 -2.88 5.61
C ASP A 162 -3.86 -1.92 4.41
N ASN A 163 -3.09 -2.10 3.32
CA ASN A 163 -3.17 -1.18 2.18
C ASN A 163 -4.58 -1.11 1.57
N ILE A 164 -4.96 0.11 1.19
CA ILE A 164 -6.18 0.44 0.44
C ILE A 164 -5.80 1.06 -0.91
N LYS A 165 -6.34 0.51 -2.01
CA LYS A 165 -6.08 0.95 -3.38
C LYS A 165 -7.38 1.21 -4.13
N ARG A 166 -7.47 2.35 -4.82
CA ARG A 166 -8.63 2.69 -5.65
C ARG A 166 -8.57 1.95 -7.00
N ALA A 167 -9.69 1.36 -7.40
CA ALA A 167 -9.89 0.76 -8.71
C ALA A 167 -10.28 1.82 -9.76
N ALA A 168 -10.15 1.47 -11.05
CA ALA A 168 -10.44 2.41 -12.15
C ALA A 168 -11.91 2.87 -12.18
N ASN A 169 -12.84 2.05 -11.69
CA ASN A 169 -14.25 2.37 -11.58
C ASN A 169 -14.62 3.23 -10.36
N GLY A 170 -13.65 3.55 -9.50
CA GLY A 170 -13.86 4.35 -8.28
C GLY A 170 -14.06 3.54 -7.00
N ASP A 171 -14.14 2.21 -7.08
CA ASP A 171 -14.18 1.34 -5.89
C ASP A 171 -12.83 1.29 -5.19
N PHE A 172 -12.80 0.66 -4.02
CA PHE A 172 -11.61 0.50 -3.20
C PHE A 172 -11.37 -0.97 -2.88
N TRP A 173 -10.15 -1.43 -3.12
CA TRP A 173 -9.66 -2.73 -2.69
C TRP A 173 -8.82 -2.59 -1.42
N VAL A 174 -9.06 -3.47 -0.46
CA VAL A 174 -8.40 -3.45 0.85
C VAL A 174 -7.94 -4.87 1.19
N ALA A 175 -6.70 -5.00 1.61
CA ALA A 175 -6.22 -6.22 2.26
C ALA A 175 -6.67 -6.21 3.73
N VAL A 176 -7.36 -7.26 4.17
CA VAL A 176 -7.82 -7.38 5.56
C VAL A 176 -7.38 -8.73 6.12
N ASN A 177 -6.73 -8.71 7.28
CA ASN A 177 -6.36 -9.93 7.99
C ASN A 177 -7.25 -10.08 9.22
N THR A 178 -8.09 -11.10 9.26
CA THR A 178 -8.93 -11.39 10.44
C THR A 178 -8.42 -12.62 11.19
N ILE A 179 -8.97 -12.88 12.38
CA ILE A 179 -8.59 -14.02 13.21
C ILE A 179 -9.80 -14.95 13.34
N LYS A 180 -9.59 -16.23 13.07
CA LYS A 180 -10.60 -17.28 13.22
C LYS A 180 -10.79 -17.56 14.71
N SER A 181 -11.99 -17.35 15.23
CA SER A 181 -12.25 -17.49 16.68
C SER A 181 -11.93 -18.89 17.23
N SER A 182 -12.09 -19.93 16.42
CA SER A 182 -11.89 -21.31 16.83
C SER A 182 -10.42 -21.72 16.98
N THR A 183 -9.53 -21.23 16.11
CA THR A 183 -8.12 -21.68 16.06
C THR A 183 -7.12 -20.57 16.36
N GLN A 184 -7.57 -19.31 16.43
CA GLN A 184 -6.72 -18.11 16.47
C GLN A 184 -5.84 -17.93 15.23
N ASP A 185 -6.12 -18.66 14.15
CA ASP A 185 -5.41 -18.52 12.89
C ASP A 185 -5.80 -17.23 12.17
N THR A 186 -4.83 -16.66 11.46
CA THR A 186 -5.09 -15.57 10.53
C THR A 186 -5.87 -16.07 9.32
N VAL A 187 -6.88 -15.31 8.90
CA VAL A 187 -7.63 -15.50 7.66
C VAL A 187 -7.41 -14.26 6.79
N PRO A 188 -6.63 -14.38 5.70
CA PRO A 188 -6.43 -13.28 4.75
C PRO A 188 -7.66 -13.10 3.86
N ILE A 189 -8.15 -11.86 3.75
CA ILE A 189 -9.37 -11.52 3.01
C ILE A 189 -9.06 -10.33 2.11
N ARG A 190 -9.35 -10.47 0.81
CA ARG A 190 -9.45 -9.30 -0.07
C ARG A 190 -10.85 -8.73 0.01
N VAL A 191 -10.95 -7.41 0.18
CA VAL A 191 -12.22 -6.70 0.34
C VAL A 191 -12.36 -5.66 -0.76
N ARG A 192 -13.50 -5.65 -1.44
CA ARG A 192 -13.94 -4.58 -2.35
C ARG A 192 -15.00 -3.74 -1.64
N ILE A 193 -14.86 -2.42 -1.73
CA ILE A 193 -15.77 -1.45 -1.12
C ILE A 193 -16.12 -0.42 -2.18
N ASP A 194 -17.41 -0.22 -2.44
CA ASP A 194 -17.84 0.86 -3.33
C ASP A 194 -17.80 2.23 -2.60
N PRO A 195 -17.96 3.36 -3.31
CA PRO A 195 -17.98 4.69 -2.68
C PRO A 195 -19.09 4.91 -1.65
N PHE A 196 -20.15 4.09 -1.67
CA PHE A 196 -21.29 4.17 -0.76
C PHE A 196 -21.10 3.32 0.50
N GLY A 197 -20.07 2.46 0.54
CA GLY A 197 -19.75 1.60 1.67
C GLY A 197 -20.29 0.17 1.54
N THR A 198 -20.76 -0.24 0.37
CA THR A 198 -21.15 -1.63 0.11
C THR A 198 -19.91 -2.52 0.03
N VAL A 199 -19.93 -3.66 0.72
CA VAL A 199 -18.76 -4.53 0.91
C VAL A 199 -18.94 -5.87 0.21
N GLN A 200 -17.91 -6.30 -0.52
CA GLN A 200 -17.78 -7.67 -1.02
C GLN A 200 -16.44 -8.25 -0.56
N THR A 201 -16.43 -9.50 -0.12
CA THR A 201 -15.23 -10.15 0.44
C THR A 201 -14.95 -11.48 -0.22
N VAL A 202 -13.67 -11.83 -0.30
CA VAL A 202 -13.21 -13.17 -0.71
C VAL A 202 -12.11 -13.61 0.24
N SER A 203 -12.32 -14.75 0.91
CA SER A 203 -11.27 -15.41 1.70
C SER A 203 -10.19 -15.95 0.76
N LEU A 204 -8.93 -15.81 1.19
CA LEU A 204 -7.76 -16.33 0.51
C LEU A 204 -7.07 -17.43 1.33
N GLU A 205 -7.80 -18.06 2.26
CA GLU A 205 -7.28 -19.18 3.09
C GLU A 205 -6.69 -20.31 2.23
N ASN A 206 -7.29 -20.62 1.08
CA ASN A 206 -6.81 -21.72 0.24
C ASN A 206 -5.46 -21.42 -0.43
N GLU A 207 -5.20 -20.14 -0.71
CA GLU A 207 -4.03 -19.69 -1.44
C GLU A 207 -2.89 -19.24 -0.52
N TYR A 208 -3.22 -18.67 0.63
CA TYR A 208 -2.25 -18.10 1.57
C TYR A 208 -2.21 -18.83 2.91
N ASN A 209 -3.10 -19.79 3.16
CA ASN A 209 -3.27 -20.44 4.46
C ASN A 209 -3.46 -19.37 5.56
N THR A 210 -2.58 -19.36 6.56
CA THR A 210 -2.58 -18.38 7.65
C THR A 210 -1.66 -17.19 7.40
N THR A 211 -1.10 -17.08 6.19
CA THR A 211 -0.16 -16.02 5.84
C THR A 211 -0.90 -14.69 5.63
N LYS A 212 -0.42 -13.63 6.27
CA LYS A 212 -0.98 -12.28 6.12
C LYS A 212 -0.77 -11.74 4.71
N ILE A 213 -1.75 -10.98 4.24
CA ILE A 213 -1.63 -10.15 3.04
C ILE A 213 -1.51 -8.67 3.44
N SER A 214 -0.78 -7.88 2.68
CA SER A 214 -0.64 -6.44 2.90
C SER A 214 -1.31 -5.61 1.83
N GLU A 215 -1.57 -6.18 0.64
CA GLU A 215 -2.12 -5.43 -0.48
C GLU A 215 -3.10 -6.26 -1.31
N ALA A 216 -4.17 -5.60 -1.76
CA ALA A 216 -5.04 -6.06 -2.83
C ALA A 216 -5.22 -4.90 -3.80
N GLN A 217 -4.82 -5.09 -5.06
CA GLN A 217 -4.87 -4.05 -6.08
C GLN A 217 -5.46 -4.58 -7.38
N GLU A 218 -6.44 -3.86 -7.91
CA GLU A 218 -6.96 -4.13 -9.24
C GLU A 218 -6.13 -3.44 -10.31
N TYR A 219 -5.77 -4.21 -11.34
CA TYR A 219 -5.17 -3.66 -12.55
C TYR A 219 -5.50 -4.53 -13.76
N LEU A 220 -6.03 -3.89 -14.82
CA LEU A 220 -6.41 -4.53 -16.10
C LEU A 220 -7.25 -5.81 -15.93
N GLY A 221 -8.31 -5.74 -15.12
CA GLY A 221 -9.25 -6.84 -14.92
C GLY A 221 -8.74 -8.00 -14.07
N ARG A 222 -7.63 -7.79 -13.33
CA ARG A 222 -7.05 -8.77 -12.41
C ARG A 222 -6.81 -8.14 -11.04
N ILE A 223 -6.85 -8.96 -10.01
CA ILE A 223 -6.46 -8.58 -8.65
C ILE A 223 -5.10 -9.16 -8.32
N TYR A 224 -4.17 -8.27 -7.96
CA TYR A 224 -2.84 -8.57 -7.47
C TYR A 224 -2.87 -8.57 -5.96
N ILE A 225 -2.35 -9.63 -5.35
CA ILE A 225 -2.26 -9.79 -3.89
C ILE A 225 -0.80 -9.83 -3.48
N GLY A 226 -0.44 -8.88 -2.61
CA GLY A 226 0.89 -8.78 -2.00
C GLY A 226 0.87 -9.29 -0.56
N SER A 227 1.97 -9.92 -0.15
CA SER A 227 2.21 -10.31 1.24
C SER A 227 3.64 -9.94 1.64
N PRO A 228 3.87 -9.51 2.89
CA PRO A 228 5.21 -9.18 3.37
C PRO A 228 6.13 -10.40 3.54
N THR A 229 5.59 -11.62 3.47
CA THR A 229 6.32 -12.85 3.82
C THR A 229 6.29 -13.92 2.73
N THR A 230 5.46 -13.79 1.70
CA THR A 230 5.53 -14.71 0.55
C THR A 230 6.66 -14.32 -0.38
N ASN A 231 7.15 -15.29 -1.14
CA ASN A 231 8.12 -15.08 -2.22
C ASN A 231 7.45 -15.03 -3.61
N PHE A 232 6.14 -14.83 -3.66
CA PHE A 232 5.34 -14.75 -4.88
C PHE A 232 4.28 -13.65 -4.77
N VAL A 233 3.78 -13.21 -5.93
CA VAL A 233 2.62 -12.32 -6.06
C VAL A 233 1.43 -13.14 -6.54
N GLY A 234 0.32 -13.07 -5.81
CA GLY A 234 -0.93 -13.73 -6.21
C GLY A 234 -1.63 -12.92 -7.31
N VAL A 235 -2.14 -13.58 -8.35
CA VAL A 235 -2.85 -12.91 -9.45
C VAL A 235 -4.14 -13.67 -9.74
N TYR A 236 -5.27 -13.00 -9.51
CA TYR A 236 -6.59 -13.62 -9.53
C TYR A 236 -7.55 -12.86 -10.46
N ARG A 237 -8.62 -13.54 -10.87
CA ARG A 237 -9.74 -12.88 -11.55
C ARG A 237 -10.54 -12.01 -10.58
N LEU A 238 -11.24 -11.04 -11.14
CA LEU A 238 -12.29 -10.30 -10.45
C LEU A 238 -13.43 -11.25 -10.07
N ILE A 239 -14.17 -10.83 -9.04
CA ILE A 239 -15.47 -11.39 -8.66
C ILE A 239 -16.57 -10.88 -9.59
#